data_AF-A0A553PXD0-F1
#
_entry.id   AF-A0A553PXD0-F1
#
_cell.length_a   1.000
_cell.length_b   1.000
_cell.length_c   1.000
_cell.angle_alpha   90.00
_cell.angle_beta   90.00
_cell.angle_gamma   90.00
#
_symmetry.space_group_name_H-M   'P 1'
#
loop_
_entity.id
_entity.type
_entity.pdbx_description
1 polymer ?
#
loop_
_entity_poly.entity_id
_entity_poly.type
_entity_poly.pdbx_seq_one_letter_code
_entity_poly.pdbx_strand_id
1 'polypeptide(L)'
;MLTTKPKLVKIRSANRPQTYGFAVHSLKELVEIASRKLEPQESGNMQVCLYEDGTVVTEEYFHSLPDNTKLVLLPDGQSWNAFAEDIKRVLELDRNAELLIKTAQDLLMDERSPRARRILGDMQSTLNETPELELREDDQEWFEGIPVRFKTKSAYMKHNCETRIRGYLREVGDYTQTLENTRTKTEYKKVVESLREKLKAARYNGSYFDRREKDVNRLCTERGWFFCQGAYDENNCSFFHSINPYGSRESRILFSTWNLDHL
;
A
#
# COMPACT_ATOMS: atom_id res chain seq x y z
N MET A 1 57.97 15.04 8.29
CA MET A 1 56.66 15.04 7.61
C MET A 1 55.77 14.06 8.35
N LEU A 2 54.76 14.54 9.07
CA LEU A 2 53.80 13.68 9.74
C LEU A 2 52.91 13.07 8.66
N THR A 3 53.12 11.80 8.33
CA THR A 3 52.20 11.05 7.48
C THR A 3 50.88 10.91 8.23
N THR A 4 49.91 11.76 7.89
CA THR A 4 48.54 11.68 8.41
C THR A 4 47.97 10.32 8.04
N LYS A 5 47.68 9.51 9.05
CA LYS A 5 47.10 8.17 8.87
C LYS A 5 45.77 8.31 8.11
N PRO A 6 45.52 7.51 7.04
CA PRO A 6 44.26 7.59 6.31
C PRO A 6 43.10 7.18 7.23
N LYS A 7 42.01 7.91 7.13
CA LYS A 7 40.76 7.64 7.82
C LYS A 7 40.02 6.52 7.12
N LEU A 8 39.65 5.48 7.86
CA LEU A 8 38.84 4.38 7.36
C LEU A 8 37.38 4.69 7.63
N VAL A 9 36.55 4.71 6.59
CA VAL A 9 35.09 4.94 6.72
C VAL A 9 34.31 4.03 5.80
N LYS A 10 33.03 3.82 6.12
CA LYS A 10 32.10 3.05 5.30
C LYS A 10 31.04 4.01 4.77
N ILE A 11 30.89 4.12 3.46
CA ILE A 11 29.94 5.06 2.85
C ILE A 11 28.97 4.33 1.92
N ARG A 12 27.70 4.74 1.94
CA ARG A 12 26.66 4.36 0.97
C ARG A 12 26.07 5.60 0.32
N SER A 13 25.41 5.44 -0.81
CA SER A 13 24.50 6.48 -1.33
C SER A 13 23.18 6.44 -0.55
N ALA A 14 22.51 7.59 -0.42
CA ALA A 14 21.15 7.64 0.09
C ALA A 14 20.22 6.70 -0.71
N ASN A 15 20.38 6.64 -2.03
CA ASN A 15 19.50 5.90 -2.95
C ASN A 15 19.85 4.41 -3.09
N ARG A 16 20.94 3.94 -2.47
CA ARG A 16 21.42 2.55 -2.64
C ARG A 16 21.75 1.88 -1.31
N PRO A 17 21.32 0.64 -1.10
CA PRO A 17 21.61 -0.08 0.15
C PRO A 17 23.09 -0.53 0.27
N GLN A 18 23.85 -0.51 -0.83
CA GLN A 18 25.22 -1.01 -0.87
C GLN A 18 26.20 -0.05 -0.19
N THR A 19 27.01 -0.59 0.72
CA THR A 19 28.02 0.16 1.48
C THR A 19 29.43 -0.23 1.03
N TYR A 20 30.32 0.75 0.92
CA TYR A 20 31.70 0.59 0.49
C TYR A 20 32.68 1.15 1.52
N GLY A 21 33.78 0.46 1.75
CA GLY A 21 34.88 0.97 2.57
C GLY A 21 35.79 1.91 1.78
N PHE A 22 36.19 3.02 2.40
CA PHE A 22 37.13 3.99 1.86
C PHE A 22 38.24 4.27 2.87
N ALA A 23 39.45 4.49 2.36
CA ALA A 23 40.61 4.95 3.11
C ALA A 23 41.05 6.29 2.49
N VAL A 24 40.79 7.39 3.19
CA VAL A 24 40.96 8.76 2.65
C VAL A 24 41.54 9.69 3.71
N HIS A 25 42.19 10.77 3.29
CA HIS A 25 42.87 11.70 4.18
C HIS A 25 42.04 12.93 4.50
N SER A 26 40.99 13.23 3.73
CA SER A 26 40.09 14.37 3.94
C SER A 26 38.66 14.02 3.57
N LEU A 27 37.71 14.79 4.10
CA LEU A 27 36.31 14.71 3.73
C LEU A 27 36.10 15.13 2.27
N LYS A 28 36.81 16.15 1.79
CA LYS A 28 36.77 16.55 0.38
C LYS A 28 37.15 15.41 -0.57
N GLU A 29 38.24 14.70 -0.25
CA GLU A 29 38.66 13.51 -1.01
C GLU A 29 37.60 12.40 -0.95
N LEU A 30 36.99 12.17 0.22
CA LEU A 30 35.89 11.20 0.36
C LEU A 30 34.74 11.52 -0.58
N VAL A 31 34.27 12.76 -0.57
CA VAL A 31 33.15 13.22 -1.41
C VAL A 31 33.47 13.02 -2.89
N GLU A 32 34.63 13.48 -3.36
CA GLU A 32 35.00 13.38 -4.77
C GLU A 32 35.08 11.93 -5.29
N ILE A 33 35.60 11.00 -4.48
CA ILE A 33 35.70 9.59 -4.89
C ILE A 33 34.34 8.90 -4.74
N ALA A 34 33.61 9.17 -3.65
CA ALA A 34 32.31 8.57 -3.40
C ALA A 34 31.27 9.01 -4.44
N SER A 35 31.22 10.30 -4.81
CA SER A 35 30.32 10.82 -5.84
C SER A 35 30.55 10.16 -7.18
N ARG A 36 31.81 10.04 -7.63
CA ARG A 36 32.14 9.35 -8.89
C ARG A 36 31.75 7.88 -8.89
N LYS A 37 31.83 7.21 -7.74
CA LYS A 37 31.58 5.76 -7.64
C LYS A 37 30.11 5.42 -7.41
N LEU A 38 29.40 6.23 -6.62
CA LEU A 38 28.07 5.91 -6.10
C LEU A 38 26.96 6.65 -6.83
N GLU A 39 27.19 7.89 -7.25
CA GLU A 39 26.20 8.75 -7.92
C GLU A 39 26.82 9.47 -9.14
N PRO A 40 27.29 8.72 -10.17
CA PRO A 40 28.01 9.30 -11.31
C PRO A 40 27.17 10.20 -12.22
N GLN A 41 25.83 10.23 -12.06
CA GLN A 41 24.93 11.02 -12.90
C GLN A 41 24.34 12.25 -12.18
N GLU A 42 24.59 12.43 -10.88
CA GLU A 42 24.06 13.58 -10.16
C GLU A 42 24.96 14.82 -10.37
N SER A 43 24.38 15.87 -10.94
CA SER A 43 25.05 17.15 -11.18
C SER A 43 24.72 18.13 -10.06
N GLY A 44 25.39 18.00 -8.91
CA GLY A 44 25.18 18.87 -7.75
C GLY A 44 26.29 18.76 -6.71
N ASN A 45 26.36 19.74 -5.81
CA ASN A 45 27.24 19.64 -4.63
C ASN A 45 26.75 18.50 -3.75
N MET A 46 27.68 17.66 -3.29
CA MET A 46 27.38 16.50 -2.46
C MET A 46 27.90 16.75 -1.06
N GLN A 47 27.15 16.28 -0.07
CA GLN A 47 27.52 16.31 1.33
C GLN A 47 27.52 14.90 1.92
N VAL A 48 28.12 14.77 3.09
CA VAL A 48 28.18 13.50 3.81
C VAL A 48 27.61 13.71 5.20
N CYS A 49 26.77 12.78 5.64
CA CYS A 49 26.25 12.74 7.00
C CYS A 49 26.50 11.39 7.66
N LEU A 50 26.33 11.33 8.98
CA LEU A 50 26.31 10.07 9.73
C LEU A 50 25.09 9.24 9.34
N TYR A 51 25.28 7.92 9.26
CA TYR A 51 24.19 6.98 9.00
C TYR A 51 23.16 6.95 10.14
N GLU A 52 23.59 7.14 11.39
CA GLU A 52 22.77 6.86 12.59
C GLU A 52 21.71 7.94 12.84
N ASP A 53 22.09 9.21 12.72
CA ASP A 53 21.25 10.35 13.11
C ASP A 53 21.12 11.42 12.01
N GLY A 54 21.83 11.26 10.88
CA GLY A 54 21.82 12.23 9.78
C GLY A 54 22.64 13.49 10.04
N THR A 55 23.48 13.54 11.09
CA THR A 55 24.35 14.69 11.37
C THR A 55 25.32 14.94 10.22
N VAL A 56 25.27 16.14 9.64
CA VAL A 56 26.18 16.55 8.55
C VAL A 56 27.61 16.62 9.06
N VAL A 57 28.51 15.96 8.34
CA VAL A 57 29.92 15.85 8.72
C VAL A 57 30.69 17.03 8.14
N THR A 58 31.36 17.79 9.00
CA THR A 58 32.36 18.79 8.61
C THR A 58 33.76 18.19 8.57
N GLU A 59 34.72 18.86 7.93
CA GLU A 59 36.11 18.39 7.86
C GLU A 59 36.72 18.16 9.26
N GLU A 60 36.46 19.07 10.19
CA GLU A 60 36.93 18.96 11.58
C GLU A 60 36.30 17.76 12.30
N TYR A 61 34.99 17.55 12.10
CA TYR A 61 34.28 16.43 12.70
C TYR A 61 34.72 15.09 12.12
N PHE A 62 34.97 15.04 10.81
CA PHE A 62 35.40 13.83 10.08
C PHE A 62 36.64 13.18 10.70
N HIS A 63 37.64 13.98 11.09
CA HIS A 63 38.85 13.49 11.72
C HIS A 63 38.64 12.94 13.14
N SER A 64 37.62 13.44 13.84
CA SER A 64 37.25 13.00 15.20
C SER A 64 36.43 11.70 15.24
N LEU A 65 35.81 11.31 14.12
CA LEU A 65 35.00 10.11 14.02
C LEU A 65 35.82 8.84 14.34
N PRO A 66 35.23 7.74 14.82
CA PRO A 66 35.90 6.45 14.88
C PRO A 66 36.24 5.88 13.49
N ASP A 67 37.23 4.98 13.42
CA ASP A 67 37.48 4.23 12.18
C ASP A 67 36.30 3.28 11.89
N ASN A 68 35.97 3.10 10.62
CA ASN A 68 34.83 2.34 10.09
C ASN A 68 33.44 2.92 10.41
N THR A 69 33.36 4.20 10.79
CA THR A 69 32.10 4.93 10.92
C THR A 69 31.27 4.83 9.63
N LYS A 70 29.96 4.58 9.77
CA LYS A 70 29.03 4.51 8.64
C LYS A 70 28.54 5.91 8.28
N LEU A 71 28.71 6.26 7.02
CA LEU A 71 28.40 7.55 6.42
C LEU A 71 27.45 7.37 5.25
N VAL A 72 26.73 8.44 4.91
CA VAL A 72 25.82 8.49 3.77
C VAL A 72 26.18 9.68 2.91
N LEU A 73 26.32 9.44 1.61
CA LEU A 73 26.46 10.47 0.59
C LEU A 73 25.06 10.89 0.11
N LEU A 74 24.80 12.19 0.09
CA LEU A 74 23.55 12.77 -0.40
C LEU A 74 23.78 14.15 -1.02
N PRO A 75 22.87 14.62 -1.90
CA PRO A 75 22.91 16.00 -2.40
C PRO A 75 22.84 17.04 -1.28
N ASP A 76 23.50 18.18 -1.51
CA ASP A 76 23.47 19.32 -0.60
C ASP A 76 22.02 19.80 -0.34
N GLY A 77 21.71 20.11 0.92
CA GLY A 77 20.36 20.48 1.36
C GLY A 77 19.35 19.34 1.59
N GLN A 78 19.68 18.09 1.26
CA GLN A 78 18.85 16.94 1.66
C GLN A 78 19.16 16.49 3.10
N SER A 79 18.20 15.79 3.72
CA SER A 79 18.35 15.23 5.07
C SER A 79 18.29 13.71 5.04
N TRP A 80 19.07 13.06 5.90
CA TRP A 80 19.05 11.62 6.06
C TRP A 80 18.24 11.19 7.29
N ASN A 81 17.48 10.12 7.16
CA ASN A 81 16.76 9.49 8.28
C ASN A 81 16.95 7.97 8.23
N ALA A 82 17.76 7.44 9.14
CA ALA A 82 18.07 6.02 9.23
C ALA A 82 16.81 5.16 9.45
N PHE A 83 15.88 5.63 10.28
CA PHE A 83 14.66 4.90 10.61
C PHE A 83 13.73 4.77 9.40
N ALA A 84 13.67 5.79 8.54
CA ALA A 84 12.88 5.72 7.31
C ALA A 84 13.39 4.60 6.39
N GLU A 85 14.71 4.40 6.35
CA GLU A 85 15.35 3.36 5.54
C GLU A 85 15.20 1.97 6.14
N ASP A 86 15.20 1.85 7.47
CA ASP A 86 14.89 0.59 8.13
C ASP A 86 13.43 0.18 7.86
N ILE A 87 12.48 1.13 7.88
CA ILE A 87 11.08 0.88 7.49
C ILE A 87 10.99 0.46 6.03
N LYS A 88 11.62 1.19 5.10
CA LYS A 88 11.63 0.81 3.68
C LYS A 88 12.20 -0.58 3.48
N ARG A 89 13.30 -0.91 4.15
CA ARG A 89 13.88 -2.25 4.07
C ARG A 89 12.88 -3.31 4.48
N VAL A 90 12.12 -3.10 5.56
CA VAL A 90 11.07 -4.03 6.02
C VAL A 90 9.96 -4.16 4.97
N LEU A 91 9.52 -3.04 4.37
CA LEU A 91 8.48 -3.03 3.33
C LEU A 91 8.92 -3.69 2.01
N GLU A 92 10.21 -3.67 1.71
CA GLU A 92 10.81 -4.23 0.49
C GLU A 92 11.33 -5.67 0.67
N LEU A 93 11.09 -6.31 1.81
CA LEU A 93 11.52 -7.70 2.06
C LEU A 93 10.74 -8.69 1.17
N ASP A 94 11.30 -8.99 0.00
CA ASP A 94 10.75 -9.96 -0.96
C ASP A 94 11.46 -11.35 -0.90
N ARG A 95 12.46 -11.52 -0.03
CA ARG A 95 13.49 -12.57 -0.22
C ARG A 95 13.10 -14.00 0.17
N ASN A 96 11.83 -14.26 0.49
CA ASN A 96 11.15 -15.56 0.56
C ASN A 96 9.91 -15.34 1.44
N ALA A 97 8.72 -15.21 0.84
CA ALA A 97 7.47 -15.03 1.58
C ALA A 97 7.33 -16.08 2.69
N GLU A 98 7.69 -17.35 2.43
CA GLU A 98 7.59 -18.43 3.42
C GLU A 98 8.46 -18.24 4.67
N LEU A 99 9.74 -17.88 4.53
CA LEU A 99 10.61 -17.68 5.69
C LEU A 99 10.16 -16.47 6.50
N LEU A 100 9.73 -15.42 5.82
CA LEU A 100 9.25 -14.19 6.44
C LEU A 100 7.93 -14.42 7.18
N ILE A 101 6.97 -15.14 6.57
CA ILE A 101 5.72 -15.57 7.20
C ILE A 101 6.01 -16.41 8.44
N LYS A 102 6.91 -17.40 8.34
CA LYS A 102 7.28 -18.25 9.48
C LYS A 102 7.94 -17.44 10.60
N THR A 103 8.86 -16.55 10.26
CA THR A 103 9.53 -15.69 11.25
C THR A 103 8.53 -14.77 11.94
N ALA A 104 7.59 -14.16 11.19
CA ALA A 104 6.55 -13.33 11.76
C ALA A 104 5.63 -14.13 12.70
N GLN A 105 5.31 -15.38 12.35
CA GLN A 105 4.54 -16.29 13.19
C GLN A 105 5.27 -16.64 14.50
N ASP A 106 6.55 -17.00 14.42
CA ASP A 106 7.36 -17.34 15.59
C ASP A 106 7.47 -16.13 16.54
N LEU A 107 7.72 -14.93 15.99
CA LEU A 107 7.75 -13.69 16.77
C LEU A 107 6.39 -13.39 17.44
N LEU A 108 5.28 -13.63 16.75
CA LEU A 108 3.95 -13.40 17.29
C LEU A 108 3.62 -14.35 18.45
N MET A 109 4.05 -15.61 18.37
CA MET A 109 3.80 -16.62 19.41
C MET A 109 4.46 -16.27 20.74
N ASP A 110 5.67 -15.72 20.71
CA ASP A 110 6.44 -15.38 21.91
C ASP A 110 6.12 -13.98 22.46
N GLU A 111 5.43 -13.13 21.69
CA GLU A 111 5.15 -11.74 22.04
C GLU A 111 3.99 -11.59 23.03
N ARG A 112 4.23 -10.86 24.13
CA ARG A 112 3.24 -10.65 25.21
C ARG A 112 2.58 -9.27 25.14
N SER A 113 3.25 -8.28 24.57
CA SER A 113 2.73 -6.92 24.42
C SER A 113 1.52 -6.91 23.48
N PRO A 114 0.33 -6.43 23.95
CA PRO A 114 -0.85 -6.35 23.10
C PRO A 114 -0.64 -5.50 21.84
N ARG A 115 0.14 -4.41 21.97
CA ARG A 115 0.45 -3.52 20.84
C ARG A 115 1.34 -4.21 19.81
N ALA A 116 2.40 -4.88 20.26
CA ALA A 116 3.31 -5.58 19.36
C ALA A 116 2.63 -6.78 18.69
N ARG A 117 1.83 -7.54 19.44
CA ARG A 117 0.98 -8.61 18.86
C ARG A 117 0.05 -8.10 17.77
N ARG A 118 -0.56 -6.93 17.96
CA ARG A 118 -1.42 -6.34 16.92
C ARG A 118 -0.63 -6.02 15.65
N ILE A 119 0.51 -5.35 15.77
CA ILE A 119 1.36 -5.00 14.62
C ILE A 119 1.84 -6.27 13.89
N LEU A 120 2.34 -7.25 14.64
CA LEU A 120 2.81 -8.53 14.08
C LEU A 120 1.67 -9.33 13.45
N GLY A 121 0.47 -9.34 14.06
CA GLY A 121 -0.71 -9.99 13.53
C GLY A 121 -1.22 -9.34 12.25
N ASP A 122 -1.25 -8.00 12.21
CA ASP A 122 -1.63 -7.23 11.00
C ASP A 122 -0.62 -7.49 9.86
N MET A 123 0.68 -7.53 10.18
CA MET A 123 1.74 -7.87 9.23
C MET A 123 1.59 -9.31 8.73
N GLN A 124 1.40 -10.29 9.61
CA GLN A 124 1.22 -11.69 9.23
C GLN A 124 -0.02 -11.87 8.34
N SER A 125 -1.13 -11.21 8.69
CA SER A 125 -2.36 -11.24 7.89
C SER A 125 -2.11 -10.70 6.49
N THR A 126 -1.38 -9.58 6.37
CA THR A 126 -1.01 -8.98 5.08
C THR A 126 -0.13 -9.89 4.24
N LEU A 127 0.83 -10.58 4.87
CA LEU A 127 1.76 -11.49 4.19
C LEU A 127 1.10 -12.78 3.70
N ASN A 128 0.02 -13.20 4.36
CA ASN A 128 -0.75 -14.38 3.99
C ASN A 128 -1.86 -14.07 2.97
N GLU A 129 -2.05 -12.81 2.56
CA GLU A 129 -3.02 -12.50 1.53
C GLU A 129 -2.60 -13.09 0.18
N THR A 130 -3.57 -13.61 -0.56
CA THR A 130 -3.37 -14.29 -1.85
C THR A 130 -4.21 -13.64 -2.96
N PRO A 131 -4.04 -12.32 -3.22
CA PRO A 131 -4.86 -11.63 -4.20
C PRO A 131 -4.70 -12.21 -5.61
N GLU A 132 -3.55 -12.76 -5.98
CA GLU A 132 -3.30 -13.40 -7.27
C GLU A 132 -4.15 -14.65 -7.54
N LEU A 133 -4.60 -15.37 -6.51
CA LEU A 133 -5.48 -16.51 -6.68
C LEU A 133 -6.88 -16.02 -7.07
N GLU A 134 -7.43 -16.54 -8.17
CA GLU A 134 -8.74 -16.10 -8.69
C GLU A 134 -9.81 -17.19 -8.61
N LEU A 135 -9.43 -18.46 -8.76
CA LEU A 135 -10.36 -19.57 -8.81
C LEU A 135 -10.67 -20.10 -7.41
N ARG A 136 -11.88 -20.60 -7.22
CA ARG A 136 -12.31 -21.23 -5.96
C ARG A 136 -11.48 -22.46 -5.62
N GLU A 137 -11.06 -23.22 -6.62
CA GLU A 137 -10.28 -24.44 -6.40
C GLU A 137 -8.90 -24.15 -5.82
N ASP A 138 -8.32 -23.01 -6.17
CA ASP A 138 -6.99 -22.59 -5.73
C ASP A 138 -7.01 -21.89 -4.36
N ASP A 139 -8.14 -21.29 -3.97
CA ASP A 139 -8.25 -20.51 -2.72
C ASP A 139 -9.59 -20.74 -2.02
N GLN A 140 -9.77 -21.91 -1.43
CA GLN A 140 -11.06 -22.28 -0.82
C GLN A 140 -11.43 -21.41 0.39
N GLU A 141 -10.43 -20.97 1.16
CA GLU A 141 -10.59 -20.15 2.35
C GLU A 141 -11.25 -18.82 2.01
N TRP A 142 -10.79 -18.16 0.93
CA TRP A 142 -11.42 -16.93 0.47
C TRP A 142 -12.89 -17.12 0.10
N PHE A 143 -13.33 -18.32 -0.33
CA PHE A 143 -14.74 -18.58 -0.70
C PHE A 143 -15.61 -19.12 0.44
N GLU A 144 -15.09 -19.22 1.66
CA GLU A 144 -15.92 -19.61 2.81
C GLU A 144 -17.12 -18.67 2.97
N GLY A 145 -18.30 -19.25 3.18
CA GLY A 145 -19.57 -18.53 3.25
C GLY A 145 -20.14 -18.04 1.91
N ILE A 146 -19.46 -18.27 0.77
CA ILE A 146 -19.96 -17.89 -0.56
C ILE A 146 -20.67 -19.07 -1.25
N PRO A 147 -21.87 -18.85 -1.82
CA PRO A 147 -22.59 -19.87 -2.60
C PRO A 147 -21.73 -20.53 -3.68
N VAL A 148 -21.82 -21.87 -3.80
CA VAL A 148 -20.96 -22.72 -4.68
C VAL A 148 -21.01 -22.36 -6.17
N ARG A 149 -22.02 -21.61 -6.60
CA ARG A 149 -22.15 -21.08 -7.97
C ARG A 149 -21.01 -20.13 -8.36
N PHE A 150 -20.39 -19.44 -7.40
CA PHE A 150 -19.31 -18.49 -7.69
C PHE A 150 -17.97 -19.22 -7.78
N LYS A 151 -17.45 -19.38 -9.00
CA LYS A 151 -16.18 -20.06 -9.25
C LYS A 151 -14.95 -19.16 -9.22
N THR A 152 -15.16 -17.84 -9.30
CA THR A 152 -14.07 -16.86 -9.36
C THR A 152 -14.32 -15.70 -8.40
N LYS A 153 -13.25 -15.13 -7.81
CA LYS A 153 -13.36 -14.03 -6.85
C LYS A 153 -14.06 -12.83 -7.49
N SER A 154 -13.67 -12.50 -8.72
CA SER A 154 -14.23 -11.39 -9.47
C SER A 154 -15.70 -11.58 -9.83
N ALA A 155 -16.15 -12.82 -10.09
CA ALA A 155 -17.58 -13.07 -10.31
C ALA A 155 -18.42 -12.81 -9.04
N TYR A 156 -17.89 -13.14 -7.86
CA TYR A 156 -18.54 -12.81 -6.60
C TYR A 156 -18.50 -11.31 -6.33
N MET A 157 -17.36 -10.65 -6.51
CA MET A 157 -17.22 -9.21 -6.27
C MET A 157 -18.11 -8.39 -7.21
N LYS A 158 -18.22 -8.79 -8.48
CA LYS A 158 -19.20 -8.25 -9.43
C LYS A 158 -20.62 -8.37 -8.89
N HIS A 159 -21.01 -9.57 -8.46
CA HIS A 159 -22.34 -9.80 -7.88
C HIS A 159 -22.58 -9.00 -6.60
N ASN A 160 -21.55 -8.79 -5.77
CA ASN A 160 -21.61 -7.96 -4.58
C ASN A 160 -21.96 -6.51 -4.95
N CYS A 161 -21.26 -5.94 -5.92
CA CYS A 161 -21.56 -4.60 -6.45
C CYS A 161 -22.99 -4.50 -6.98
N GLU A 162 -23.40 -5.44 -7.85
CA GLU A 162 -24.75 -5.46 -8.40
C GLU A 162 -25.81 -5.54 -7.28
N THR A 163 -25.53 -6.26 -6.20
CA THR A 163 -26.45 -6.40 -5.06
C THR A 163 -26.62 -5.09 -4.33
N ARG A 164 -25.56 -4.29 -4.15
CA ARG A 164 -25.64 -2.95 -3.55
C ARG A 164 -26.49 -2.01 -4.40
N ILE A 165 -26.25 -1.99 -5.71
CA ILE A 165 -26.99 -1.12 -6.64
C ILE A 165 -28.47 -1.54 -6.75
N ARG A 166 -28.75 -2.85 -6.72
CA ARG A 166 -30.13 -3.35 -6.59
C ARG A 166 -30.78 -2.94 -5.27
N GLY A 167 -30.00 -2.81 -4.20
CA GLY A 167 -30.43 -2.27 -2.91
C GLY A 167 -30.94 -0.83 -3.04
N TYR A 168 -30.13 0.06 -3.62
CA TYR A 168 -30.53 1.45 -3.85
C TYR A 168 -31.79 1.56 -4.73
N LEU A 169 -31.88 0.76 -5.81
CA LEU A 169 -33.10 0.73 -6.63
C LEU A 169 -34.34 0.24 -5.86
N ARG A 170 -34.16 -0.67 -4.91
CA ARG A 170 -35.25 -1.16 -4.04
C ARG A 170 -35.73 -0.04 -3.13
N GLU A 171 -34.84 0.69 -2.49
CA GLU A 171 -35.17 1.85 -1.64
C GLU A 171 -35.94 2.91 -2.44
N VAL A 172 -35.49 3.21 -3.66
CA VAL A 172 -36.21 4.10 -4.59
C VAL A 172 -37.61 3.56 -4.91
N GLY A 173 -37.76 2.25 -5.11
CA GLY A 173 -39.06 1.61 -5.35
C GLY A 173 -39.98 1.68 -4.13
N ASP A 174 -39.45 1.40 -2.94
CA ASP A 174 -40.17 1.36 -1.67
C ASP A 174 -40.71 2.74 -1.27
N TYR A 175 -40.07 3.83 -1.73
CA TYR A 175 -40.58 5.19 -1.58
C TYR A 175 -42.02 5.36 -2.10
N THR A 176 -42.45 4.55 -3.07
CA THR A 176 -43.84 4.56 -3.59
C THR A 176 -44.89 4.38 -2.50
N GLN A 177 -44.55 3.70 -1.39
CA GLN A 177 -45.46 3.46 -0.26
C GLN A 177 -45.81 4.76 0.48
N THR A 178 -44.93 5.76 0.45
CA THR A 178 -45.10 7.06 1.11
C THR A 178 -45.98 8.03 0.34
N LEU A 179 -46.18 7.79 -0.96
CA LEU A 179 -47.02 8.64 -1.79
C LEU A 179 -48.49 8.44 -1.39
N GLU A 180 -49.30 9.50 -1.45
CA GLU A 180 -50.74 9.38 -1.19
C GLU A 180 -51.54 9.30 -2.49
N ASN A 181 -51.17 10.14 -3.47
CA ASN A 181 -51.89 10.31 -4.73
C ASN A 181 -51.68 9.12 -5.70
N THR A 182 -52.77 8.44 -6.07
CA THR A 182 -52.76 7.25 -6.97
C THR A 182 -52.20 7.53 -8.37
N ARG A 183 -52.47 8.71 -8.93
CA ARG A 183 -51.93 9.10 -10.23
C ARG A 183 -50.41 9.27 -10.15
N THR A 184 -49.93 9.94 -9.11
CA THR A 184 -48.50 10.14 -8.85
C THR A 184 -47.79 8.81 -8.61
N LYS A 185 -48.38 7.90 -7.83
CA LYS A 185 -47.87 6.51 -7.66
C LYS A 185 -47.68 5.79 -8.98
N THR A 186 -48.67 5.88 -9.87
CA THR A 186 -48.63 5.20 -11.17
C THR A 186 -47.50 5.75 -12.04
N GLU A 187 -47.36 7.08 -12.13
CA GLU A 187 -46.28 7.69 -12.91
C GLU A 187 -44.91 7.42 -12.29
N TYR A 188 -44.79 7.48 -10.96
CA TYR A 188 -43.55 7.16 -10.25
C TYR A 188 -43.09 5.72 -10.54
N LYS A 189 -44.00 4.74 -10.47
CA LYS A 189 -43.68 3.33 -10.81
C LYS A 189 -43.17 3.19 -12.25
N LYS A 190 -43.73 3.93 -13.21
CA LYS A 190 -43.22 3.92 -14.60
C LYS A 190 -41.78 4.42 -14.69
N VAL A 191 -41.45 5.48 -13.95
CA VAL A 191 -40.07 6.01 -13.88
C VAL A 191 -39.13 4.99 -13.23
N VAL A 192 -39.52 4.37 -12.12
CA VAL A 192 -38.73 3.33 -11.45
C VAL A 192 -38.47 2.13 -12.36
N GLU A 193 -39.47 1.68 -13.12
CA GLU A 193 -39.26 0.61 -14.11
C GLU A 193 -38.32 1.05 -15.24
N SER A 194 -38.39 2.30 -15.72
CA SER A 194 -37.43 2.82 -16.69
C SER A 194 -36.00 2.83 -16.15
N LEU A 195 -35.81 3.24 -14.90
CA LEU A 195 -34.50 3.17 -14.21
C LEU A 195 -34.02 1.73 -14.07
N ARG A 196 -34.92 0.81 -13.72
CA ARG A 196 -34.61 -0.63 -13.65
C ARG A 196 -34.12 -1.18 -14.97
N GLU A 197 -34.78 -0.86 -16.08
CA GLU A 197 -34.36 -1.35 -17.40
C GLU A 197 -33.01 -0.77 -17.83
N LYS A 198 -32.74 0.51 -17.54
CA LYS A 198 -31.41 1.10 -17.73
C LYS A 198 -30.34 0.38 -16.90
N LEU A 199 -30.62 0.12 -15.64
CA LEU A 199 -29.70 -0.62 -14.76
C LEU A 199 -29.49 -2.05 -15.23
N LYS A 200 -30.53 -2.77 -15.68
CA LYS A 200 -30.39 -4.10 -16.28
C LYS A 200 -29.48 -4.07 -17.52
N ALA A 201 -29.67 -3.10 -18.41
CA ALA A 201 -28.84 -2.93 -19.60
C ALA A 201 -27.37 -2.67 -19.23
N ALA A 202 -27.13 -1.91 -18.16
CA ALA A 202 -25.80 -1.66 -17.58
C ALA A 202 -25.31 -2.77 -16.63
N ARG A 203 -26.03 -3.91 -16.52
CA ARG A 203 -25.72 -5.01 -15.60
C ARG A 203 -25.51 -4.54 -14.15
N TYR A 204 -26.36 -3.62 -13.70
CA TYR A 204 -26.34 -2.99 -12.38
C TYR A 204 -24.95 -2.48 -11.99
N ASN A 205 -24.18 -1.99 -12.96
CA ASN A 205 -22.79 -1.54 -12.84
C ASN A 205 -21.87 -2.47 -12.03
N GLY A 206 -22.11 -3.79 -12.10
CA GLY A 206 -21.32 -4.77 -11.37
C GLY A 206 -19.82 -4.70 -11.67
N SER A 207 -19.46 -4.16 -12.84
CA SER A 207 -18.07 -3.97 -13.28
C SER A 207 -17.23 -3.12 -12.32
N TYR A 208 -17.84 -2.24 -11.54
CA TYR A 208 -17.13 -1.40 -10.59
C TYR A 208 -16.27 -2.20 -9.61
N PHE A 209 -16.71 -3.41 -9.22
CA PHE A 209 -15.95 -4.30 -8.35
C PHE A 209 -15.39 -5.53 -9.09
N ASP A 210 -15.15 -5.46 -10.39
CA ASP A 210 -14.57 -6.57 -11.15
C ASP A 210 -13.18 -6.15 -11.67
N ARG A 211 -12.12 -6.58 -10.97
CA ARG A 211 -10.73 -6.24 -11.32
C ARG A 211 -10.32 -6.69 -12.73
N ARG A 212 -11.05 -7.62 -13.35
CA ARG A 212 -10.80 -8.09 -14.73
C ARG A 212 -11.45 -7.21 -15.80
N GLU A 213 -12.29 -6.26 -15.42
CA GLU A 213 -12.85 -5.28 -16.34
C GLU A 213 -11.80 -4.24 -16.76
N LYS A 214 -12.08 -3.52 -17.84
CA LYS A 214 -11.23 -2.41 -18.29
C LYS A 214 -11.19 -1.32 -17.22
N ASP A 215 -10.07 -0.61 -17.17
CA ASP A 215 -9.80 0.40 -16.15
C ASP A 215 -10.93 1.43 -16.00
N VAL A 216 -11.45 1.93 -17.12
CA VAL A 216 -12.58 2.89 -17.15
C VAL A 216 -13.90 2.35 -16.57
N ASN A 217 -14.03 1.05 -16.36
CA ASN A 217 -15.25 0.38 -15.91
C ASN A 217 -15.16 -0.20 -14.50
N ARG A 218 -13.99 -0.13 -13.85
CA ARG A 218 -13.73 -0.66 -12.51
C ARG A 218 -13.27 0.46 -11.57
N LEU A 219 -13.50 0.29 -10.27
CA LEU A 219 -13.06 1.23 -9.22
C LEU A 219 -11.78 0.78 -8.52
N CYS A 220 -11.30 -0.43 -8.84
CA CYS A 220 -10.06 -0.98 -8.31
C CYS A 220 -8.97 -1.05 -9.37
N THR A 221 -7.73 -1.25 -8.93
CA THR A 221 -6.62 -1.62 -9.83
C THR A 221 -6.82 -3.01 -10.42
N GLU A 222 -6.02 -3.38 -11.41
CA GLU A 222 -5.99 -4.76 -11.95
C GLU A 222 -5.66 -5.82 -10.89
N ARG A 223 -4.95 -5.43 -9.83
CA ARG A 223 -4.63 -6.30 -8.69
C ARG A 223 -5.75 -6.35 -7.64
N GLY A 224 -6.82 -5.57 -7.81
CA GLY A 224 -7.99 -5.56 -6.93
C GLY A 224 -7.92 -4.54 -5.78
N TRP A 225 -6.98 -3.60 -5.79
CA TRP A 225 -6.88 -2.56 -4.77
C TRP A 225 -7.91 -1.47 -4.98
N PHE A 226 -8.71 -1.19 -3.95
CA PHE A 226 -9.60 -0.03 -3.85
C PHE A 226 -8.97 1.03 -2.96
N PHE A 227 -9.18 2.29 -3.32
CA PHE A 227 -8.70 3.45 -2.57
C PHE A 227 -9.89 4.31 -2.17
N CYS A 228 -9.90 4.75 -0.92
CA CYS A 228 -10.95 5.63 -0.42
C CYS A 228 -10.85 6.99 -1.13
N GLN A 229 -12.00 7.49 -1.61
CA GLN A 229 -12.10 8.78 -2.31
C GLN A 229 -12.22 9.97 -1.36
N GLY A 230 -12.24 9.74 -0.05
CA GLY A 230 -12.46 10.77 0.96
C GLY A 230 -13.89 10.80 1.47
N ALA A 231 -14.16 11.69 2.41
CA ALA A 231 -15.52 12.05 2.79
C ALA A 231 -16.22 12.78 1.63
N TYR A 232 -17.56 12.86 1.68
CA TYR A 232 -18.36 13.51 0.62
C TYR A 232 -18.00 14.98 0.36
N ASP A 233 -17.42 15.66 1.35
CA ASP A 233 -17.00 17.05 1.35
C ASP A 233 -15.47 17.24 1.23
N GLU A 234 -14.71 16.15 1.05
CA GLU A 234 -13.27 16.17 0.87
C GLU A 234 -12.88 15.70 -0.54
N ASN A 235 -11.75 16.21 -1.05
CA ASN A 235 -11.25 15.80 -2.37
C ASN A 235 -10.48 14.48 -2.35
N ASN A 236 -9.97 14.07 -1.18
CA ASN A 236 -9.11 12.89 -1.02
C ASN A 236 -9.23 12.34 0.40
N CYS A 237 -8.94 11.04 0.59
CA CYS A 237 -8.83 10.46 1.91
C CYS A 237 -7.51 10.84 2.60
N SER A 238 -7.57 11.64 3.67
CA SER A 238 -6.41 12.04 4.48
C SER A 238 -5.71 10.87 5.20
N PHE A 239 -6.42 9.77 5.43
CA PHE A 239 -5.90 8.56 6.06
C PHE A 239 -5.36 7.53 5.06
N PHE A 240 -5.44 7.81 3.75
CA PHE A 240 -4.98 6.92 2.68
C PHE A 240 -5.56 5.49 2.81
N HIS A 241 -6.83 5.38 3.22
CA HIS A 241 -7.46 4.08 3.36
C HIS A 241 -7.45 3.34 2.01
N SER A 242 -6.99 2.08 2.06
CA SER A 242 -7.00 1.17 0.93
C SER A 242 -7.38 -0.23 1.39
N ILE A 243 -7.95 -1.02 0.48
CA ILE A 243 -8.32 -2.40 0.77
C ILE A 243 -8.23 -3.25 -0.49
N ASN A 244 -7.79 -4.51 -0.33
CA ASN A 244 -7.88 -5.51 -1.39
C ASN A 244 -8.84 -6.63 -0.98
N PRO A 245 -10.14 -6.55 -1.30
CA PRO A 245 -11.11 -7.59 -0.94
C PRO A 245 -10.85 -8.92 -1.64
N TYR A 246 -9.92 -8.98 -2.59
CA TYR A 246 -9.49 -10.23 -3.22
C TYR A 246 -8.38 -10.94 -2.45
N GLY A 247 -7.72 -10.27 -1.49
CA GLY A 247 -6.55 -10.80 -0.79
C GLY A 247 -6.86 -11.86 0.26
N SER A 248 -7.98 -11.72 0.99
CA SER A 248 -8.34 -12.64 2.06
C SER A 248 -9.86 -12.65 2.31
N ARG A 249 -10.32 -13.67 3.03
CA ARG A 249 -11.71 -13.79 3.50
C ARG A 249 -12.09 -12.61 4.40
N GLU A 250 -11.18 -12.18 5.26
CA GLU A 250 -11.31 -11.08 6.21
C GLU A 250 -11.40 -9.75 5.47
N SER A 251 -10.50 -9.48 4.54
CA SER A 251 -10.53 -8.27 3.69
C SER A 251 -11.81 -8.21 2.86
N ARG A 252 -12.27 -9.34 2.31
CA ARG A 252 -13.57 -9.45 1.62
C ARG A 252 -14.75 -9.11 2.53
N ILE A 253 -14.75 -9.56 3.78
CA ILE A 253 -15.81 -9.25 4.75
C ILE A 253 -15.74 -7.78 5.17
N LEU A 254 -14.55 -7.25 5.47
CA LEU A 254 -14.34 -5.86 5.87
C LEU A 254 -14.81 -4.90 4.77
N PHE A 255 -14.67 -5.27 3.50
CA PHE A 255 -15.17 -4.49 2.38
C PHE A 255 -16.70 -4.29 2.37
N SER A 256 -17.46 -5.07 3.14
CA SER A 256 -18.89 -4.79 3.38
C SER A 256 -19.14 -3.48 4.15
N THR A 257 -18.15 -2.99 4.87
CA THR A 257 -18.20 -1.70 5.60
C THR A 257 -17.79 -0.51 4.72
N TRP A 258 -17.22 -0.76 3.53
CA TRP A 258 -16.91 0.27 2.56
C TRP A 258 -18.17 0.63 1.78
N ASN A 259 -18.47 1.91 1.61
CA ASN A 259 -19.71 2.37 0.98
C ASN A 259 -19.50 2.90 -0.44
N LEU A 260 -20.58 2.87 -1.22
CA LEU A 260 -20.73 3.67 -2.44
C LEU A 260 -21.62 4.86 -2.05
N ASP A 261 -21.03 5.85 -1.41
CA ASP A 261 -21.77 7.01 -0.90
C ASP A 261 -22.30 7.88 -2.05
N HIS A 262 -23.47 8.48 -1.81
CA HIS A 262 -24.12 9.37 -2.77
C HIS A 262 -23.76 10.82 -2.41
N LEU A 263 -23.13 11.54 -3.35
CA LEU A 263 -22.77 12.96 -3.23
C LEU A 263 -23.98 13.88 -3.48
#